data_AF-A0A662CGT0-F1
#
_entry.id   AF-A0A662CGT0-F1
#
_cell.length_a   1.000
_cell.length_b   1.000
_cell.length_c   1.000
_cell.angle_alpha   90.00
_cell.angle_beta   90.00
_cell.angle_gamma   90.00
#
_symmetry.space_group_name_H-M   'P 1'
#
loop_
_entity.id
_entity.type
_entity.pdbx_description
1 polymer ?
#
loop_
_entity_poly.entity_id
_entity_poly.type
_entity_poly.pdbx_seq_one_letter_code
_entity_poly.pdbx_strand_id
1 'polypeptide(L)'
;MFKSKLLFLLLLFQALVCEAVSNDTLSAPYPAHAHNDYMHERPLFDALDNGFRSIEADVFAIGDSLYVAHNRRDIKPVRTLRALYLEPLMQCVLEDRLAIYDSASPLILLVDIKDDGLTTYKLLDHILSESQEMLCLVSPEGYVPGKVMIVVSGNRSIEYMMLQTQRFAFVDGRMENLTETYPPLLMPLISDRWTKYFTWRGKGDMPGEERAQLRLYVQDAHENGQLI
;
A
#
# COMPACT_ATOMS: atom_id res chain seq x y z
N MET A 1 41.78 -58.04 -49.89
CA MET A 1 41.68 -56.56 -49.85
C MET A 1 40.59 -56.15 -48.88
N PHE A 2 41.00 -55.59 -47.74
CA PHE A 2 40.36 -54.63 -46.82
C PHE A 2 38.81 -54.54 -46.61
N LYS A 3 38.42 -54.77 -45.33
CA LYS A 3 37.47 -54.07 -44.42
C LYS A 3 35.97 -53.99 -44.82
N SER A 4 35.04 -54.66 -44.14
CA SER A 4 34.44 -54.37 -42.80
C SER A 4 33.77 -52.99 -42.69
N LYS A 5 32.44 -52.95 -42.48
CA LYS A 5 31.82 -52.59 -41.18
C LYS A 5 30.28 -52.67 -41.18
N LEU A 6 29.83 -53.25 -40.08
CA LEU A 6 28.50 -53.35 -39.49
C LEU A 6 27.83 -51.96 -39.33
N LEU A 7 26.53 -51.82 -39.61
CA LEU A 7 25.74 -50.68 -39.16
C LEU A 7 24.51 -51.15 -38.37
N PHE A 8 24.54 -50.80 -37.08
CA PHE A 8 23.56 -51.08 -36.05
C PHE A 8 22.53 -49.93 -36.09
N LEU A 9 21.25 -50.22 -36.35
CA LEU A 9 20.19 -49.20 -36.33
C LEU A 9 19.56 -49.17 -34.93
N LEU A 10 19.90 -48.14 -34.16
CA LEU A 10 19.41 -47.89 -32.81
C LEU A 10 18.04 -47.20 -32.88
N LEU A 11 17.01 -47.81 -32.29
CA LEU A 11 15.69 -47.23 -32.06
C LEU A 11 15.78 -46.13 -31.00
N LEU A 12 15.48 -44.88 -31.36
CA LEU A 12 15.34 -43.75 -30.44
C LEU A 12 13.87 -43.59 -30.06
N PHE A 13 13.53 -44.03 -28.85
CA PHE A 13 12.29 -43.70 -28.16
C PHE A 13 12.44 -42.29 -27.57
N GLN A 14 11.82 -41.27 -28.16
CA GLN A 14 11.73 -39.95 -27.53
C GLN A 14 10.53 -39.94 -26.59
N ALA A 15 10.79 -40.02 -25.28
CA ALA A 15 9.82 -39.70 -24.25
C ALA A 15 9.57 -38.19 -24.28
N LEU A 16 8.34 -37.78 -24.57
CA LEU A 16 7.90 -36.40 -24.45
C LEU A 16 7.76 -36.09 -22.94
N VAL A 17 8.75 -35.43 -22.35
CA VAL A 17 8.60 -34.84 -21.02
C VAL A 17 7.82 -33.54 -21.21
N CYS A 18 6.54 -33.57 -20.84
CA CYS A 18 5.74 -32.36 -20.75
C CYS A 18 6.17 -31.64 -19.47
N GLU A 19 7.10 -30.69 -19.57
CA GLU A 19 7.37 -29.76 -18.48
C GLU A 19 6.14 -28.88 -18.32
N ALA A 20 5.42 -29.05 -17.21
CA ALA A 20 4.43 -28.09 -16.78
C ALA A 20 5.16 -26.79 -16.45
N VAL A 21 4.91 -25.75 -17.24
CA VAL A 21 5.36 -24.38 -16.91
C VAL A 21 4.61 -23.95 -15.65
N SER A 22 5.28 -23.99 -14.51
CA SER A 22 4.82 -23.34 -13.29
C SER A 22 5.01 -21.83 -13.44
N ASN A 23 4.01 -21.15 -14.02
CA ASN A 23 3.88 -19.70 -13.90
C ASN A 23 2.92 -19.40 -12.77
N ASP A 24 3.43 -19.44 -11.54
CA ASP A 24 2.73 -18.84 -10.40
C ASP A 24 3.70 -17.90 -9.67
N THR A 25 4.26 -16.95 -10.41
CA THR A 25 4.73 -15.70 -9.82
C THR A 25 3.61 -14.70 -9.98
N LEU A 26 2.72 -14.65 -8.99
CA LEU A 26 1.82 -13.51 -8.81
C LEU A 26 2.65 -12.23 -8.94
N SER A 27 2.28 -11.36 -9.89
CA SER A 27 3.00 -10.11 -10.10
C SER A 27 2.87 -9.24 -8.86
N ALA A 28 3.98 -8.73 -8.35
CA ALA A 28 3.99 -7.80 -7.22
C ALA A 28 3.07 -6.59 -7.49
N PRO A 29 2.50 -5.95 -6.45
CA PRO A 29 1.64 -4.80 -6.62
C PRO A 29 2.34 -3.71 -7.45
N TYR A 30 1.61 -3.18 -8.43
CA TYR A 30 2.07 -2.12 -9.30
C TYR A 30 2.26 -0.84 -8.47
N PRO A 31 3.41 -0.13 -8.59
CA PRO A 31 3.71 1.08 -7.82
C PRO A 31 2.89 2.28 -8.32
N ALA A 32 1.57 2.19 -8.17
CA ALA A 32 0.59 3.20 -8.48
C ALA A 32 -0.30 3.47 -7.26
N HIS A 33 -0.84 4.68 -7.24
CA HIS A 33 -1.64 5.21 -6.15
C HIS A 33 -3.00 5.68 -6.68
N ALA A 34 -4.08 5.18 -6.09
CA ALA A 34 -5.45 5.63 -6.38
C ALA A 34 -5.79 6.84 -5.49
N HIS A 35 -5.40 8.03 -5.96
CA HIS A 35 -5.65 9.30 -5.27
C HIS A 35 -7.16 9.62 -5.28
N ASN A 36 -7.73 9.92 -4.11
CA ASN A 36 -9.17 10.13 -3.93
C ASN A 36 -10.02 9.01 -4.55
N ASP A 37 -9.66 7.75 -4.26
CA ASP A 37 -10.24 6.57 -4.91
C ASP A 37 -11.77 6.52 -4.82
N TYR A 38 -12.33 7.06 -3.74
CA TYR A 38 -13.77 7.18 -3.52
C TYR A 38 -14.50 8.03 -4.59
N MET A 39 -13.78 8.77 -5.42
CA MET A 39 -14.36 9.52 -6.54
C MET A 39 -14.58 8.65 -7.78
N HIS A 40 -14.06 7.42 -7.83
CA HIS A 40 -14.28 6.47 -8.91
C HIS A 40 -15.66 5.80 -8.84
N GLU A 41 -16.06 5.17 -9.95
CA GLU A 41 -17.33 4.45 -10.07
C GLU A 41 -17.35 3.18 -9.22
N ARG A 42 -16.22 2.47 -9.15
CA ARG A 42 -16.01 1.30 -8.28
C ARG A 42 -14.83 1.55 -7.32
N PRO A 43 -15.04 2.34 -6.25
CA PRO A 43 -14.02 2.53 -5.21
C PRO A 43 -13.50 1.19 -4.71
N LEU A 44 -12.23 1.15 -4.32
CA LEU A 44 -11.43 -0.03 -4.00
C LEU A 44 -11.20 -0.96 -5.19
N PHE A 45 -12.26 -1.41 -5.86
CA PHE A 45 -12.17 -2.52 -6.81
C PHE A 45 -11.40 -2.17 -8.08
N ASP A 46 -11.55 -0.96 -8.63
CA ASP A 46 -10.77 -0.58 -9.82
C ASP A 46 -9.26 -0.55 -9.50
N ALA A 47 -8.87 -0.10 -8.32
CA ALA A 47 -7.48 -0.12 -7.88
C ALA A 47 -6.96 -1.55 -7.68
N LEU A 48 -7.75 -2.45 -7.07
CA LEU A 48 -7.41 -3.86 -6.90
C LEU A 48 -7.29 -4.60 -8.23
N ASP A 49 -8.23 -4.39 -9.16
CA ASP A 49 -8.24 -5.02 -10.49
C ASP A 49 -7.00 -4.62 -11.31
N ASN A 50 -6.45 -3.42 -11.06
CA ASN A 50 -5.22 -2.94 -11.68
C ASN A 50 -3.96 -3.21 -10.83
N GLY A 51 -4.10 -3.91 -9.71
CA GLY A 51 -3.02 -4.29 -8.81
C GLY A 51 -2.28 -3.12 -8.16
N PHE A 52 -2.96 -1.99 -7.92
CA PHE A 52 -2.33 -0.80 -7.34
C PHE A 52 -1.78 -1.07 -5.95
N ARG A 53 -0.60 -0.51 -5.64
CA ARG A 53 0.03 -0.65 -4.32
C ARG A 53 -0.69 0.15 -3.24
N SER A 54 -1.29 1.28 -3.58
CA SER A 54 -1.92 2.15 -2.58
C SER A 54 -3.18 2.85 -3.04
N ILE A 55 -4.03 3.19 -2.08
CA ILE A 55 -5.36 3.77 -2.23
C ILE A 55 -5.52 4.88 -1.18
N GLU A 56 -6.12 6.02 -1.53
CA GLU A 56 -6.41 7.11 -0.58
C GLU A 56 -7.90 7.31 -0.34
N ALA A 57 -8.26 7.48 0.93
CA ALA A 57 -9.59 7.87 1.38
C ALA A 57 -9.52 9.07 2.34
N ASP A 58 -10.19 10.16 1.96
CA ASP A 58 -10.37 11.35 2.80
C ASP A 58 -11.48 11.11 3.82
N VAL A 59 -11.22 11.32 5.12
CA VAL A 59 -12.19 11.02 6.17
C VAL A 59 -12.55 12.21 7.07
N PHE A 60 -13.81 12.21 7.50
CA PHE A 60 -14.36 13.09 8.53
C PHE A 60 -15.03 12.28 9.64
N ALA A 61 -14.78 12.64 10.91
CA ALA A 61 -15.49 12.06 12.04
C ALA A 61 -16.85 12.73 12.23
N ILE A 62 -17.92 11.93 12.28
CA ILE A 62 -19.28 12.36 12.64
C ILE A 62 -19.94 11.27 13.49
N GLY A 63 -20.17 11.57 14.78
CA GLY A 63 -20.63 10.57 15.74
C GLY A 63 -19.63 9.42 15.83
N ASP A 64 -20.11 8.19 15.71
CA ASP A 64 -19.31 6.97 15.81
C ASP A 64 -18.89 6.41 14.43
N SER A 65 -18.78 7.28 13.42
CA SER A 65 -18.47 6.86 12.06
C SER A 65 -17.50 7.81 11.35
N LEU A 66 -16.65 7.22 10.51
CA LEU A 66 -15.78 7.94 9.58
C LEU A 66 -16.40 7.97 8.20
N TYR A 67 -16.79 9.16 7.76
CA TYR A 67 -17.38 9.41 6.45
C TYR A 67 -16.31 9.75 5.43
N VAL A 68 -16.44 9.20 4.22
CA VAL A 68 -15.46 9.39 3.15
C VAL A 68 -15.93 10.50 2.21
N ALA A 69 -15.19 11.60 2.16
CA ALA A 69 -15.43 12.73 1.26
C ALA A 69 -14.24 13.70 1.27
N HIS A 70 -14.06 14.47 0.21
CA HIS A 70 -13.03 15.52 0.16
C HIS A 70 -13.39 16.73 1.05
N ASN A 71 -14.66 17.15 1.01
CA ASN A 71 -15.17 18.25 1.81
C ASN A 71 -16.36 17.79 2.67
N ARG A 72 -16.54 18.39 3.85
CA ARG A 72 -17.68 18.10 4.74
C ARG A 72 -19.05 18.20 4.06
N ARG A 73 -19.22 19.13 3.11
CA ARG A 73 -20.48 19.32 2.37
C ARG A 73 -20.81 18.20 1.40
N ASP A 74 -19.82 17.40 1.01
CA ASP A 74 -19.95 16.33 0.02
C ASP A 74 -20.27 14.96 0.68
N ILE A 75 -20.36 14.93 2.02
CA ILE A 75 -20.62 13.72 2.79
C ILE A 75 -21.97 13.12 2.42
N LYS A 76 -21.96 11.82 2.13
CA LYS A 76 -23.15 11.01 1.87
C LYS A 76 -23.33 10.00 3.01
N PRO A 77 -24.52 9.87 3.61
CA PRO A 77 -24.74 9.00 4.79
C PRO A 77 -24.29 7.54 4.63
N VAL A 78 -24.32 7.00 3.41
CA VAL A 78 -23.95 5.61 3.12
C VAL A 78 -22.47 5.41 2.79
N ARG A 79 -21.68 6.49 2.69
CA ARG A 79 -20.28 6.44 2.28
C ARG A 79 -19.36 6.58 3.49
N THR A 80 -19.21 5.49 4.24
CA THR A 80 -18.28 5.41 5.37
C THR A 80 -17.01 4.66 4.98
N LEU A 81 -15.92 4.86 5.75
CA LEU A 81 -14.67 4.13 5.57
C LEU A 81 -14.90 2.61 5.69
N ARG A 82 -15.77 2.21 6.63
CA ARG A 82 -16.17 0.82 6.84
C ARG A 82 -16.83 0.24 5.59
N ALA A 83 -17.88 0.90 5.08
CA ALA A 83 -18.67 0.39 3.96
C ALA A 83 -17.94 0.42 2.62
N LEU A 84 -17.08 1.42 2.38
CA LEU A 84 -16.36 1.54 1.10
C LEU A 84 -15.06 0.74 1.04
N TYR A 85 -14.39 0.54 2.18
CA TYR A 85 -13.04 -0.03 2.19
C TYR A 85 -12.92 -1.23 3.12
N LEU A 86 -13.18 -1.08 4.41
CA LEU A 86 -12.80 -2.13 5.39
C LEU A 86 -13.62 -3.42 5.24
N GLU A 87 -14.95 -3.31 5.12
CA GLU A 87 -15.82 -4.48 4.92
C GLU A 87 -15.52 -5.17 3.58
N PRO A 88 -15.47 -4.46 2.43
CA PRO A 88 -15.07 -5.06 1.16
C PRO A 88 -13.68 -5.69 1.17
N LEU A 89 -12.69 -5.05 1.82
CA LEU A 89 -11.34 -5.60 1.94
C LEU A 89 -11.32 -6.91 2.72
N MET A 90 -12.08 -6.99 3.81
CA MET A 90 -12.21 -8.22 4.58
C MET A 90 -12.82 -9.34 3.71
N GLN A 91 -13.84 -9.03 2.90
CA GLN A 91 -14.37 -10.02 1.94
C GLN A 91 -13.32 -10.44 0.91
N CYS A 92 -12.53 -9.51 0.37
CA CYS A 92 -11.44 -9.84 -0.54
C CYS A 92 -10.37 -10.73 0.11
N VAL A 93 -10.09 -10.58 1.42
CA VAL A 93 -9.18 -11.47 2.15
C VAL A 93 -9.78 -12.87 2.28
N LEU A 94 -11.04 -12.98 2.67
CA LEU A 94 -11.73 -14.27 2.84
C LEU A 94 -11.88 -15.04 1.52
N GLU A 95 -12.00 -14.32 0.41
CA GLU A 95 -12.12 -14.87 -0.94
C GLU A 95 -10.76 -15.03 -1.66
N ASP A 96 -9.64 -14.78 -0.97
CA ASP A 96 -8.27 -14.81 -1.51
C ASP A 96 -8.06 -13.93 -2.76
N ARG A 97 -8.82 -12.82 -2.87
CA ARG A 97 -8.70 -11.82 -3.96
C ARG A 97 -7.56 -10.82 -3.77
N LEU A 98 -6.82 -10.93 -2.67
CA LEU A 98 -5.63 -10.12 -2.37
C LEU A 98 -4.34 -10.94 -2.48
N ALA A 99 -4.29 -11.93 -3.39
CA ALA A 99 -3.18 -12.86 -3.51
C ALA A 99 -1.83 -12.16 -3.81
N ILE A 100 -1.85 -11.05 -4.58
CA ILE A 100 -0.65 -10.27 -4.91
C ILE A 100 -0.09 -9.45 -3.73
N TYR A 101 -0.84 -9.33 -2.63
CA TYR A 101 -0.45 -8.59 -1.44
C TYR A 101 -0.06 -9.54 -0.32
N ASP A 102 1.09 -9.28 0.30
CA ASP A 102 1.63 -10.07 1.40
C ASP A 102 2.27 -9.17 2.48
N SER A 103 2.94 -9.77 3.45
CA SER A 103 3.57 -9.05 4.55
C SER A 103 4.71 -8.13 4.12
N ALA A 104 5.37 -8.42 3.00
CA ALA A 104 6.46 -7.60 2.45
C ALA A 104 5.93 -6.49 1.53
N SER A 105 4.78 -6.70 0.88
CA SER A 105 4.11 -5.74 0.00
C SER A 105 2.60 -5.72 0.26
N PRO A 106 2.16 -5.21 1.43
CA PRO A 106 0.74 -5.10 1.74
C PRO A 106 0.09 -4.01 0.88
N LEU A 107 -1.23 -4.11 0.69
CA LEU A 107 -2.01 -3.00 0.14
C LEU A 107 -1.98 -1.84 1.14
N ILE A 108 -1.59 -0.66 0.70
CA ILE A 108 -1.57 0.52 1.57
C ILE A 108 -2.89 1.30 1.40
N LEU A 109 -3.69 1.37 2.47
CA LEU A 109 -4.83 2.27 2.53
C LEU A 109 -4.42 3.53 3.29
N LEU A 110 -4.20 4.61 2.56
CA LEU A 110 -3.99 5.94 3.11
C LEU A 110 -5.34 6.50 3.58
N VAL A 111 -5.43 6.78 4.87
CA VAL A 111 -6.58 7.44 5.50
C VAL A 111 -6.19 8.88 5.78
N ASP A 112 -6.60 9.81 4.93
CA ASP A 112 -6.31 11.23 5.07
C ASP A 112 -7.35 11.90 5.99
N ILE A 113 -6.92 12.26 7.20
CA ILE A 113 -7.76 12.90 8.21
C ILE A 113 -7.90 14.39 7.88
N LYS A 114 -9.12 14.81 7.52
CA LYS A 114 -9.43 16.20 7.12
C LYS A 114 -9.85 17.12 8.25
N ASP A 115 -10.09 16.59 9.45
CA ASP A 115 -10.56 17.34 10.62
C ASP A 115 -9.65 17.15 11.85
N ASP A 116 -10.19 17.15 13.06
CA ASP A 116 -9.37 17.07 14.27
C ASP A 116 -8.59 15.76 14.34
N GLY A 117 -7.26 15.86 14.24
CA GLY A 117 -6.39 14.70 14.11
C GLY A 117 -6.51 13.69 15.25
N LEU A 118 -6.59 14.16 16.50
CA LEU A 118 -6.63 13.29 17.67
C LEU A 118 -8.00 12.59 17.80
N THR A 119 -9.08 13.34 17.68
CA THR A 119 -10.45 12.81 17.80
C THR A 119 -10.73 11.80 16.70
N THR A 120 -10.39 12.15 15.45
CA THR A 120 -10.64 11.29 14.29
C THR A 120 -9.74 10.06 14.30
N TYR A 121 -8.48 10.19 14.71
CA TYR A 121 -7.60 9.04 14.85
C TYR A 121 -8.08 8.06 15.94
N LYS A 122 -8.55 8.55 17.10
CA LYS A 122 -9.10 7.66 18.14
C LYS A 122 -10.32 6.87 17.65
N LEU A 123 -11.18 7.51 16.86
CA LEU A 123 -12.31 6.84 16.23
C LEU A 123 -11.84 5.82 15.18
N LEU A 124 -10.83 6.17 14.37
CA LEU A 124 -10.21 5.25 13.42
C LEU A 124 -9.63 4.02 14.11
N ASP A 125 -8.83 4.21 15.17
CA ASP A 125 -8.21 3.13 15.94
C ASP A 125 -9.26 2.16 16.49
N HIS A 126 -10.38 2.68 17.00
CA HIS A 126 -11.51 1.87 17.43
C HIS A 126 -12.12 1.05 16.28
N ILE A 127 -12.42 1.68 15.14
CA ILE A 127 -12.97 1.00 13.96
C ILE A 127 -12.02 -0.08 13.44
N LEU A 128 -10.71 0.18 13.40
CA LEU A 128 -9.70 -0.76 12.92
C LEU A 128 -9.56 -1.98 13.83
N SER A 129 -9.78 -1.83 15.14
CA SER A 129 -9.72 -2.95 16.09
C SER A 129 -10.72 -4.07 15.77
N GLU A 130 -11.85 -3.72 15.13
CA GLU A 130 -12.87 -4.67 14.68
C GLU A 130 -12.47 -5.48 13.45
N SER A 131 -11.45 -5.02 12.70
CA SER A 131 -10.96 -5.63 11.45
C SER A 131 -9.50 -6.06 11.53
N GLN A 132 -8.94 -6.23 12.74
CA GLN A 132 -7.51 -6.41 12.95
C GLN A 132 -6.90 -7.63 12.23
N GLU A 133 -7.69 -8.66 11.93
CA GLU A 133 -7.21 -9.91 11.31
C GLU A 133 -6.62 -9.73 9.90
N MET A 134 -7.03 -8.69 9.16
CA MET A 134 -6.46 -8.40 7.83
C MET A 134 -5.27 -7.43 7.86
N LEU A 135 -5.03 -6.78 9.01
CA LEU A 135 -4.17 -5.61 9.10
C LEU A 135 -2.71 -5.98 9.40
N CYS A 136 -1.79 -5.26 8.76
CA CYS A 136 -0.47 -5.04 9.35
C CYS A 136 -0.65 -4.20 10.61
N LEU A 137 -0.08 -4.61 11.75
CA LEU A 137 -0.21 -3.89 13.01
C LEU A 137 1.05 -3.98 13.87
N VAL A 138 1.09 -3.18 14.93
CA VAL A 138 2.10 -3.27 15.99
C VAL A 138 1.43 -3.81 17.25
N SER A 139 2.01 -4.85 17.83
CA SER A 139 1.67 -5.38 19.15
C SER A 139 2.82 -5.13 20.14
N PRO A 140 2.61 -5.41 21.45
CA PRO A 140 3.70 -5.35 22.43
C PRO A 140 4.91 -6.23 22.07
N GLU A 141 4.72 -7.27 21.27
CA GLU A 141 5.75 -8.20 20.80
C GLU A 141 6.44 -7.74 19.51
N GLY A 142 5.92 -6.70 18.84
CA GLY A 142 6.50 -6.10 17.64
C GLY A 142 5.53 -6.05 16.45
N TYR A 143 6.10 -6.08 15.24
CA TYR A 143 5.32 -6.04 14.00
C TYR A 143 4.56 -7.35 13.78
N VAL A 144 3.26 -7.25 13.52
CA VAL A 144 2.41 -8.36 13.11
C VAL A 144 2.05 -8.15 11.63
N PRO A 145 2.39 -9.10 10.74
CA PRO A 145 2.12 -8.99 9.33
C PRO A 145 0.62 -9.17 9.01
N GLY A 146 0.16 -8.49 7.97
CA GLY A 146 -1.17 -8.63 7.39
C GLY A 146 -1.15 -8.32 5.90
N LYS A 147 -2.33 -8.30 5.27
CA LYS A 147 -2.47 -7.99 3.83
C LYS A 147 -2.73 -6.50 3.57
N VAL A 148 -3.20 -5.76 4.56
CA VAL A 148 -3.56 -4.35 4.45
C VAL A 148 -2.80 -3.53 5.48
N MET A 149 -2.06 -2.52 5.05
CA MET A 149 -1.41 -1.54 5.91
C MET A 149 -2.21 -0.24 5.92
N ILE A 150 -2.76 0.13 7.08
CA ILE A 150 -3.41 1.44 7.23
C ILE A 150 -2.34 2.49 7.51
N VAL A 151 -2.32 3.56 6.72
CA VAL A 151 -1.39 4.67 6.90
C VAL A 151 -2.19 5.96 7.06
N VAL A 152 -2.01 6.64 8.19
CA VAL A 152 -2.69 7.90 8.48
C VAL A 152 -1.97 9.05 7.80
N SER A 153 -2.69 9.81 6.98
CA SER A 153 -2.25 11.06 6.35
C SER A 153 -3.08 12.25 6.86
N GLY A 154 -2.89 13.43 6.28
CA GLY A 154 -3.57 14.66 6.70
C GLY A 154 -3.17 15.11 8.11
N ASN A 155 -4.16 15.38 8.95
CA ASN A 155 -3.99 15.77 10.34
C ASN A 155 -3.61 14.58 11.22
N ARG A 156 -2.33 14.19 11.17
CA ARG A 156 -1.76 13.03 11.88
C ARG A 156 -1.48 13.36 13.35
N SER A 157 -2.04 12.56 14.26
CA SER A 157 -1.77 12.68 15.70
C SER A 157 -0.51 11.90 16.11
N ILE A 158 0.64 12.20 15.50
CA ILE A 158 1.88 11.38 15.54
C ILE A 158 2.32 11.06 16.97
N GLU A 159 2.37 12.06 17.86
CA GLU A 159 2.77 11.85 19.26
C GLU A 159 1.86 10.86 19.99
N TYR A 160 0.55 10.96 19.76
CA TYR A 160 -0.42 10.03 20.34
C TYR A 160 -0.24 8.61 19.79
N MET A 161 -0.04 8.47 18.47
CA MET A 161 0.21 7.19 17.82
C MET A 161 1.49 6.51 18.31
N MET A 162 2.53 7.30 18.58
CA MET A 162 3.82 6.81 19.07
C MET A 162 3.74 6.24 20.49
N LEU A 163 2.81 6.72 21.32
CA LEU A 163 2.61 6.25 22.69
C LEU A 163 1.82 4.94 22.78
N GLN A 164 1.22 4.48 21.69
CA GLN A 164 0.45 3.23 21.66
C GLN A 164 1.39 2.02 21.63
N THR A 165 1.20 1.09 22.58
CA THR A 165 1.88 -0.22 22.59
C THR A 165 1.24 -1.23 21.63
N GLN A 166 -0.06 -1.07 21.35
CA GLN A 166 -0.79 -1.76 20.29
C GLN A 166 -1.39 -0.72 19.35
N ARG A 167 -1.10 -0.85 18.04
CA ARG A 167 -1.48 0.14 17.04
C ARG A 167 -1.85 -0.52 15.71
N PHE A 168 -3.01 -0.18 15.18
CA PHE A 168 -3.54 -0.75 13.92
C PHE A 168 -3.21 0.08 12.67
N ALA A 169 -2.48 1.18 12.83
CA ALA A 169 -2.14 2.08 11.75
C ALA A 169 -0.70 2.62 11.87
N PHE A 170 -0.20 3.12 10.75
CA PHE A 170 1.12 3.71 10.61
C PHE A 170 0.98 5.18 10.18
N VAL A 171 2.09 5.91 10.08
CA VAL A 171 2.11 7.33 9.76
C VAL A 171 2.68 7.54 8.37
N ASP A 172 1.98 8.33 7.56
CA ASP A 172 2.53 8.94 6.35
C ASP A 172 3.30 10.20 6.77
N GLY A 173 4.62 10.21 6.63
CA GLY A 173 5.50 11.33 6.96
C GLY A 173 5.57 12.39 5.87
N ARG A 174 6.24 13.51 6.15
CA ARG A 174 6.59 14.56 5.18
C ARG A 174 8.10 14.59 4.95
N MET A 175 8.56 15.35 3.96
CA MET A 175 9.99 15.37 3.62
C MET A 175 10.88 15.86 4.76
N GLU A 176 10.39 16.75 5.62
CA GLU A 176 11.10 17.13 6.85
C GLU A 176 11.43 15.92 7.75
N ASN A 177 10.59 14.90 7.74
CA ASN A 177 10.78 13.69 8.53
C ASN A 177 11.82 12.72 7.93
N LEU A 178 12.37 12.98 6.74
CA LEU A 178 13.53 12.20 6.25
C LEU A 178 14.78 12.45 7.11
N THR A 179 14.87 13.63 7.71
CA THR A 179 15.98 14.02 8.57
C THR A 179 15.70 13.80 10.06
N GLU A 180 14.43 13.61 10.43
CA GLU A 180 14.02 13.31 11.79
C GLU A 180 13.99 11.79 12.00
N THR A 181 14.52 11.31 13.12
CA THR A 181 14.61 9.87 13.39
C THR A 181 13.28 9.33 13.95
N TYR A 182 12.29 9.13 13.07
CA TYR A 182 11.16 8.26 13.36
C TYR A 182 11.44 6.84 12.86
N PRO A 183 11.14 5.79 13.63
CA PRO A 183 11.34 4.43 13.16
C PRO A 183 10.36 4.12 12.02
N PRO A 184 10.75 3.34 10.99
CA PRO A 184 9.86 2.90 9.92
C PRO A 184 8.62 2.14 10.42
N LEU A 185 8.73 1.48 11.58
CA LEU A 185 7.60 0.82 12.25
C LEU A 185 6.51 1.82 12.71
N LEU A 186 6.85 3.09 12.87
CA LEU A 186 5.88 4.17 13.05
C LEU A 186 5.55 4.83 11.71
N MET A 187 6.57 5.14 10.91
CA MET A 187 6.46 5.98 9.71
C MET A 187 7.08 5.28 8.48
N PRO A 188 6.37 4.31 7.88
CA PRO A 188 6.89 3.50 6.78
C PRO A 188 6.80 4.21 5.43
N LEU A 189 6.09 5.33 5.33
CA LEU A 189 5.88 6.09 4.10
C LEU A 189 6.25 7.55 4.33
N ILE A 190 6.95 8.15 3.38
CA ILE A 190 7.14 9.59 3.26
C ILE A 190 6.38 10.04 2.02
N SER A 191 5.48 11.00 2.14
CA SER A 191 4.87 11.64 0.97
C SER A 191 4.62 13.11 1.24
N ASP A 192 4.71 13.95 0.23
CA ASP A 192 4.44 15.38 0.39
C ASP A 192 3.92 15.98 -0.90
N ARG A 193 3.43 17.21 -0.81
CA ARG A 193 2.95 17.99 -1.94
C ARG A 193 4.11 18.24 -2.91
N TRP A 194 4.08 17.54 -4.05
CA TRP A 194 5.07 17.65 -5.13
C TRP A 194 5.52 19.08 -5.44
N THR A 195 4.57 20.02 -5.52
CA THR A 195 4.82 21.42 -5.89
C THR A 195 5.59 22.24 -4.85
N LYS A 196 5.83 21.70 -3.65
CA LYS A 196 6.70 22.31 -2.63
C LYS A 196 8.18 22.14 -2.99
N TYR A 197 8.51 21.14 -3.82
CA TYR A 197 9.88 20.73 -4.13
C TYR A 197 10.23 20.78 -5.62
N PHE A 198 9.23 20.59 -6.48
CA PHE A 198 9.45 20.39 -7.92
C PHE A 198 8.50 21.26 -8.74
N THR A 199 9.00 21.79 -9.84
CA THR A 199 8.20 22.50 -10.84
C THR A 199 7.76 21.57 -11.98
N TRP A 200 8.47 20.48 -12.22
CA TRP A 200 8.13 19.49 -13.25
C TRP A 200 6.75 18.87 -13.00
N ARG A 201 5.98 18.69 -14.08
CA ARG A 201 4.56 18.26 -14.02
C ARG A 201 4.31 16.91 -14.68
N GLY A 202 5.36 16.09 -14.85
CA GLY A 202 5.22 14.79 -15.51
C GLY A 202 5.20 14.84 -17.05
N LYS A 203 5.44 15.99 -17.67
CA LYS A 203 5.49 16.15 -19.14
C LYS A 203 6.88 16.58 -19.59
N GLY A 204 7.37 15.91 -20.64
CA GLY A 204 8.73 16.11 -21.13
C GLY A 204 9.78 15.74 -20.09
N ASP A 205 11.03 16.11 -20.36
CA ASP A 205 12.14 15.78 -19.46
C ASP A 205 12.07 16.60 -18.16
N MET A 206 12.25 15.91 -17.03
CA MET A 206 12.46 16.55 -15.75
C MET A 206 13.80 17.32 -15.76
N PRO A 207 13.84 18.58 -15.28
CA PRO A 207 15.07 19.35 -15.14
C PRO A 207 16.15 18.57 -14.38
N GLY A 208 17.41 18.72 -14.80
CA GLY A 208 18.52 17.93 -14.25
C GLY A 208 18.68 18.07 -12.73
N GLU A 209 18.56 19.29 -12.22
CA GLU A 209 18.64 19.59 -10.78
C GLU A 209 17.48 18.96 -10.01
N GLU A 210 16.24 19.10 -10.50
CA GLU A 210 15.07 18.46 -9.90
C GLU A 210 15.21 16.93 -9.88
N ARG A 211 15.71 16.33 -10.97
CA ARG A 211 15.95 14.88 -11.04
C ARG A 211 17.01 14.42 -10.05
N ALA A 212 18.08 15.20 -9.87
CA ALA A 212 19.11 14.90 -8.88
C ALA A 212 18.53 14.97 -7.46
N GLN A 213 17.74 16.01 -7.17
CA GLN A 213 17.07 16.18 -5.88
C GLN A 213 16.09 15.04 -5.57
N LEU A 214 15.28 14.61 -6.54
CA LEU A 214 14.37 13.47 -6.39
C LEU A 214 15.13 12.18 -6.06
N ARG A 215 16.28 11.94 -6.71
CA ARG A 215 17.10 10.76 -6.43
C ARG A 215 17.65 10.77 -5.01
N LEU A 216 18.06 11.93 -4.50
CA LEU A 216 18.52 12.05 -3.12
C LEU A 216 17.40 11.71 -2.14
N TYR A 217 16.20 12.27 -2.34
CA TYR A 217 15.05 11.94 -1.49
C TYR A 217 14.68 10.46 -1.52
N VAL A 218 14.70 9.84 -2.70
CA VAL A 218 14.46 8.40 -2.84
C VAL A 218 15.54 7.59 -2.12
N GLN A 219 16.80 7.97 -2.25
CA GLN A 219 17.90 7.32 -1.56
C GLN A 219 17.74 7.42 -0.04
N ASP A 220 17.53 8.63 0.50
CA ASP A 220 17.39 8.89 1.93
C ASP A 220 16.22 8.09 2.52
N ALA A 221 15.06 8.08 1.86
CA ALA A 221 13.89 7.30 2.29
C ALA A 221 14.21 5.80 2.36
N HIS A 222 14.83 5.26 1.32
CA HIS A 222 15.16 3.83 1.26
C HIS A 222 16.25 3.43 2.25
N GLU A 223 17.26 4.29 2.50
CA GLU A 223 18.27 4.07 3.54
C GLU A 223 17.65 4.06 4.94
N ASN A 224 16.59 4.86 5.15
CA ASN A 224 15.79 4.84 6.37
C ASN A 224 14.83 3.64 6.45
N GLY A 225 14.67 2.84 5.39
CA GLY A 225 13.71 1.73 5.34
C GLY A 225 12.25 2.16 5.10
N GLN A 226 12.05 3.32 4.49
CA GLN A 226 10.74 3.92 4.19
C GLN A 226 10.42 3.83 2.70
N LEU A 227 9.14 3.87 2.36
CA LEU A 227 8.63 4.12 1.02
C LEU A 227 8.53 5.64 0.77
N ILE A 228 8.54 6.05 -0.51
CA ILE A 228 8.36 7.44 -0.95
C ILE A 228 7.69 7.54 -2.31
#